data_AF-A0A2M7PKJ1-F1
#
_entry.id   AF-A0A2M7PKJ1-F1
#
_cell.length_a   1.000
_cell.length_b   1.000
_cell.length_c   1.000
_cell.angle_alpha   90.00
_cell.angle_beta   90.00
_cell.angle_gamma   90.00
#
_symmetry.space_group_name_H-M   'P 1'
#
loop_
_entity.id
_entity.type
_entity.pdbx_description
1 polymer ?
#
loop_
_entity_poly.entity_id
_entity_poly.type
_entity_poly.pdbx_seq_one_letter_code
_entity_poly.pdbx_strand_id
1 'polypeptide(L)'
;DWLDLLDMNVIVILTLLALVASITLISTLLIIIIERTNMVGLLKALGANNRTIQRIFLIKTGRIILRGMFWGNLSGLAFIFLQDIFHFIKLSPESYYIDYVPVELSVAAFLMLNIGVLIVTFFVLMIPAFTITHISPSKALRYS
;
A
#
# COMPACT_ATOMS: atom_id res chain seq x y z
N ASP A 1 8.64 30.96 11.07
CA ASP A 1 7.81 30.73 12.26
C ASP A 1 7.98 29.31 12.77
N TRP A 2 7.83 29.05 14.08
CA TRP A 2 7.98 27.70 14.65
C TRP A 2 6.96 26.69 14.10
N LEU A 3 5.82 27.21 13.61
CA LEU A 3 4.79 26.45 12.89
C LEU A 3 5.30 25.89 11.55
N ASP A 4 6.09 26.67 10.79
CA ASP A 4 6.65 26.21 9.50
C ASP A 4 7.61 25.03 9.69
N LEU A 5 8.35 25.00 10.81
CA LEU A 5 9.25 23.90 11.16
C LEU A 5 8.47 22.62 11.49
N LEU A 6 7.29 22.75 12.10
CA LEU A 6 6.44 21.62 12.43
C LEU A 6 5.77 21.04 11.18
N ASP A 7 5.25 21.90 10.31
CA ASP A 7 4.67 21.48 9.02
C ASP A 7 5.71 20.79 8.13
N MET A 8 6.94 21.31 8.10
CA MET A 8 8.05 20.68 7.38
C MET A 8 8.35 19.27 7.91
N ASN A 9 8.43 19.10 9.23
CA ASN A 9 8.69 17.79 9.85
C ASN A 9 7.59 16.77 9.52
N VAL A 10 6.33 17.17 9.59
CA VAL A 10 5.19 16.30 9.25
C VAL A 10 5.28 15.83 7.79
N ILE A 11 5.52 16.75 6.86
CA ILE A 11 5.65 16.42 5.42
C ILE A 11 6.82 15.47 5.18
N VAL A 12 7.98 15.71 5.81
CA VAL A 12 9.16 14.85 5.67
C VAL A 12 8.89 13.45 6.19
N ILE A 13 8.29 13.31 7.37
CA ILE A 13 7.97 12.01 7.96
C ILE A 13 6.95 11.26 7.10
N LEU A 14 5.88 11.91 6.65
CA LEU A 14 4.86 11.30 5.80
C LEU A 14 5.45 10.83 4.46
N THR A 15 6.32 11.64 3.85
CA THR A 15 6.98 11.30 2.59
C THR A 15 7.90 10.08 2.77
N LEU A 16 8.67 10.04 3.86
CA LEU A 16 9.56 8.92 4.15
C LEU A 16 8.77 7.64 4.42
N LEU A 17 7.67 7.71 5.20
CA LEU A 17 6.79 6.57 5.44
C LEU A 17 6.17 6.04 4.13
N ALA A 18 5.69 6.94 3.26
CA ALA A 18 5.13 6.56 1.97
C ALA A 18 6.18 5.88 1.07
N LEU A 19 7.42 6.38 1.08
CA LEU A 19 8.53 5.80 0.32
C LEU A 19 8.87 4.39 0.83
N VAL A 20 9.06 4.22 2.15
CA VAL A 20 9.34 2.92 2.76
C VAL A 20 8.20 1.93 2.47
N ALA A 21 6.95 2.34 2.65
CA ALA A 21 5.78 1.52 2.37
C ALA A 21 5.72 1.08 0.89
N SER A 22 6.07 1.97 -0.04
CA SER A 22 6.10 1.67 -1.48
C SER A 22 7.16 0.61 -1.81
N ILE A 23 8.37 0.73 -1.24
CA ILE A 23 9.44 -0.26 -1.43
C ILE A 23 9.03 -1.62 -0.84
N THR A 24 8.44 -1.63 0.35
CA THR A 24 7.94 -2.87 0.98
C THR A 24 6.89 -3.51 0.10
N LEU A 25 5.93 -2.73 -0.43
CA LEU A 25 4.90 -3.23 -1.34
C LEU A 25 5.55 -3.91 -2.56
N ILE A 26 6.47 -3.23 -3.26
CA ILE A 26 7.18 -3.80 -4.42
C ILE A 26 7.86 -5.12 -4.04
N SER A 27 8.59 -5.13 -2.93
CA SER A 27 9.34 -6.30 -2.48
C SER A 27 8.43 -7.50 -2.19
N THR A 28 7.32 -7.27 -1.48
CA THR A 28 6.32 -8.31 -1.21
C THR A 28 5.69 -8.82 -2.51
N LEU A 29 5.34 -7.93 -3.44
CA LEU A 29 4.78 -8.34 -4.72
C LEU A 29 5.74 -9.19 -5.55
N LEU A 30 7.03 -8.83 -5.57
CA LEU A 30 8.07 -9.60 -6.25
C LEU A 30 8.22 -11.00 -5.63
N ILE A 31 8.23 -11.10 -4.30
CA ILE A 31 8.28 -12.39 -3.60
C ILE A 31 7.10 -13.29 -4.02
N ILE A 32 5.88 -12.74 -4.06
CA ILE A 32 4.68 -13.48 -4.49
C ILE A 32 4.82 -14.00 -5.93
N ILE A 33 5.47 -13.25 -6.83
CA ILE A 33 5.75 -13.70 -8.20
C ILE A 33 6.73 -14.86 -8.19
N ILE A 34 7.82 -14.74 -7.43
CA ILE A 34 8.89 -15.75 -7.38
C ILE A 34 8.33 -17.07 -6.85
N GLU A 35 7.58 -17.05 -5.75
CA GLU A 35 6.93 -18.25 -5.20
C GLU A 35 5.99 -18.94 -6.19
N ARG A 36 5.39 -18.17 -7.10
CA ARG A 36 4.46 -18.67 -8.13
C ARG A 36 5.09 -18.84 -9.50
N THR A 37 6.42 -18.66 -9.63
CA THR A 37 7.12 -18.73 -10.93
C THR A 37 7.01 -20.12 -11.56
N ASN A 38 7.04 -21.19 -10.78
CA ASN A 38 6.85 -22.55 -11.29
C ASN A 38 5.45 -22.76 -11.90
N MET A 39 4.40 -22.25 -11.25
CA MET A 39 3.03 -22.28 -11.79
C MET A 39 2.90 -21.43 -13.06
N VAL A 40 3.54 -20.26 -13.09
CA VAL A 40 3.58 -19.39 -14.27
C VAL A 40 4.29 -20.09 -15.45
N GLY A 41 5.41 -20.77 -15.18
CA GLY A 41 6.15 -21.55 -16.17
C GLY A 41 5.33 -22.71 -16.76
N LEU A 42 4.62 -23.44 -15.90
CA LEU A 42 3.71 -24.52 -16.33
C LEU A 42 2.54 -23.99 -17.17
N LEU A 43 1.92 -22.88 -16.77
CA LEU A 43 0.86 -22.24 -17.55
C LEU A 43 1.36 -21.80 -18.93
N LYS A 44 2.57 -21.21 -19.03
CA LYS A 44 3.17 -20.86 -20.32
C LYS A 44 3.48 -22.09 -21.17
N ALA A 45 3.94 -23.19 -20.56
CA ALA A 45 4.19 -24.45 -21.27
C ALA A 45 2.90 -25.09 -21.82
N LEU A 46 1.77 -24.92 -21.13
CA LEU A 46 0.44 -25.31 -21.60
C LEU A 46 -0.17 -24.36 -22.64
N GLY A 47 0.56 -23.32 -23.07
CA GLY A 47 0.12 -22.38 -24.11
C GLY A 47 -0.56 -21.10 -23.60
N ALA A 48 -0.51 -20.80 -22.29
CA ALA A 48 -1.07 -19.56 -21.77
C ALA A 48 -0.27 -18.33 -22.24
N ASN A 49 -0.98 -17.33 -22.75
CA ASN A 49 -0.39 -16.07 -23.18
C ASN A 49 0.06 -15.21 -21.98
N ASN A 50 1.15 -14.47 -22.13
CA ASN A 50 1.70 -13.57 -21.11
C ASN A 50 0.64 -12.59 -20.56
N ARG A 51 -0.26 -12.08 -21.41
CA ARG A 51 -1.35 -11.18 -21.00
C ARG A 51 -2.32 -11.82 -20.02
N THR A 52 -2.63 -13.10 -20.19
CA THR A 52 -3.54 -13.84 -19.31
C THR A 52 -2.93 -13.97 -17.91
N ILE A 53 -1.64 -14.28 -17.85
CA ILE A 53 -0.89 -14.43 -16.59
C ILE A 53 -0.80 -13.08 -15.87
N GLN A 54 -0.47 -12.01 -16.61
CA GLN A 54 -0.49 -10.65 -16.07
C GLN A 54 -1.85 -10.31 -15.48
N ARG A 55 -2.95 -10.55 -16.21
CA ARG A 55 -4.31 -10.25 -15.74
C ARG A 55 -4.67 -10.99 -14.45
N ILE A 56 -4.31 -12.28 -14.36
CA ILE A 56 -4.53 -13.07 -13.13
C ILE A 56 -3.77 -12.46 -11.96
N PHE A 57 -2.52 -12.05 -12.18
CA PHE A 57 -1.70 -11.43 -11.14
C PHE A 57 -2.26 -10.07 -10.70
N LEU A 58 -2.64 -9.21 -11.65
CA LEU A 58 -3.28 -7.91 -11.37
C LEU A 58 -4.54 -8.09 -10.50
N ILE A 59 -5.40 -9.05 -10.84
CA ILE A 59 -6.64 -9.32 -10.08
C ILE A 59 -6.31 -9.87 -8.68
N LYS A 60 -5.38 -10.82 -8.59
CA LYS A 60 -4.98 -11.43 -7.31
C LYS A 60 -4.42 -10.38 -6.36
N THR A 61 -3.50 -9.55 -6.85
CA THR A 61 -2.84 -8.52 -6.08
C THR A 61 -3.78 -7.36 -5.76
N GLY A 62 -4.62 -6.93 -6.71
CA GLY A 62 -5.66 -5.94 -6.45
C GLY A 62 -6.60 -6.35 -5.32
N ARG A 63 -6.97 -7.64 -5.24
CA ARG A 63 -7.75 -8.17 -4.10
C ARG A 63 -7.01 -8.11 -2.77
N ILE A 64 -5.69 -8.29 -2.77
CA ILE A 64 -4.86 -8.17 -1.55
C ILE A 64 -4.84 -6.71 -1.10
N ILE A 65 -4.59 -5.78 -2.02
CA ILE A 65 -4.57 -4.33 -1.73
C ILE A 65 -5.93 -3.87 -1.20
N LEU A 66 -7.03 -4.24 -1.85
CA LEU A 66 -8.37 -3.86 -1.41
C LEU A 66 -8.69 -4.35 0.01
N ARG A 67 -8.30 -5.59 0.33
CA ARG A 67 -8.45 -6.12 1.70
C ARG A 67 -7.55 -5.38 2.69
N GLY A 68 -6.31 -5.08 2.31
CA GLY A 68 -5.39 -4.30 3.13
C GLY A 68 -5.93 -2.89 3.41
N MET A 69 -6.45 -2.21 2.39
CA MET A 69 -7.11 -0.91 2.54
C MET A 69 -8.33 -1.01 3.43
N PHE A 70 -9.19 -2.02 3.27
CA PHE A 70 -10.35 -2.20 4.14
C PHE A 70 -9.96 -2.32 5.61
N TRP A 71 -9.01 -3.20 5.93
CA TRP A 71 -8.54 -3.38 7.31
C TRP A 71 -7.77 -2.16 7.84
N GLY A 72 -7.00 -1.47 7.00
CA GLY A 72 -6.28 -0.25 7.37
C GLY A 72 -7.20 0.94 7.64
N ASN A 73 -8.26 1.11 6.85
CA ASN A 73 -9.28 2.11 7.12
C ASN A 73 -10.07 1.76 8.39
N LEU A 74 -10.42 0.48 8.57
CA LEU A 74 -11.12 0.03 9.77
C LEU A 74 -10.29 0.27 11.03
N SER A 75 -9.00 -0.07 11.03
CA SER A 75 -8.12 0.18 12.16
C SER A 75 -7.89 1.68 12.38
N GLY A 76 -7.67 2.46 11.32
CA GLY A 76 -7.50 3.91 11.42
C GLY A 76 -8.73 4.62 12.00
N LEU A 77 -9.93 4.28 11.51
CA LEU A 77 -11.19 4.82 12.04
C LEU A 77 -11.45 4.35 13.48
N ALA A 78 -11.14 3.09 13.80
CA ALA A 78 -11.25 2.58 15.17
C ALA A 78 -10.30 3.32 16.11
N PHE A 79 -9.07 3.62 15.69
CA PHE A 79 -8.10 4.40 16.47
C PHE A 79 -8.60 5.83 16.71
N ILE A 80 -9.14 6.48 15.69
CA ILE A 80 -9.72 7.82 15.80
C ILE A 80 -10.89 7.82 16.79
N PHE A 81 -11.79 6.83 16.68
CA PHE A 81 -12.94 6.71 17.58
C PHE A 81 -12.52 6.38 19.03
N LEU A 82 -11.52 5.54 19.21
CA LEU A 82 -10.92 5.26 20.53
C LEU A 82 -10.25 6.51 21.12
N GLN A 83 -9.58 7.31 20.31
CA GLN A 83 -8.99 8.58 20.74
C GLN A 83 -10.05 9.59 21.17
N ASP A 84 -11.17 9.68 20.45
CA ASP A 84 -12.31 10.54 20.78
C ASP A 84 -13.00 10.15 22.10
N ILE A 85 -13.12 8.85 22.40
CA ILE A 85 -13.74 8.38 23.65
C ILE A 85 -12.77 8.50 24.83
N PHE A 86 -11.55 7.97 24.70
CA PHE A 86 -10.64 7.81 25.83
C PHE A 86 -9.67 8.96 26.03
N HIS A 87 -9.52 9.87 25.06
CA HIS A 87 -8.61 11.01 25.11
C HIS A 87 -7.18 10.62 25.56
N PHE A 88 -6.66 9.49 25.04
CA PHE A 88 -5.35 8.95 25.44
C PHE A 88 -4.17 9.89 25.16
N ILE A 89 -4.28 10.74 24.14
CA ILE A 89 -3.29 11.74 23.79
C ILE A 89 -3.80 13.10 24.25
N LYS A 90 -3.52 13.44 25.51
CA LYS A 90 -3.69 14.82 26.01
C LYS A 90 -2.46 15.61 25.57
N LEU A 91 -2.65 16.66 24.78
CA LEU A 91 -1.56 17.62 24.56
C LEU A 91 -1.38 18.40 25.87
N SER A 92 -0.16 18.40 26.41
CA SER A 92 0.18 19.26 27.55
C SER A 92 0.00 20.73 27.13
N PRO A 93 -0.84 21.52 27.82
CA PRO A 93 -1.28 22.85 27.36
C PRO A 93 -0.18 23.91 27.18
N GLU A 94 1.06 23.60 27.57
CA GLU A 94 2.17 24.56 27.58
C GLU A 94 2.87 24.72 26.20
N SER A 95 2.67 23.80 25.24
CA SER A 95 3.37 23.86 23.93
C SER A 95 2.45 23.84 22.71
N TYR A 96 1.15 23.56 22.87
CA TYR A 96 0.18 23.54 21.77
C TYR A 96 -1.09 24.19 22.29
N TYR A 97 -1.49 25.32 21.69
CA TYR A 97 -2.71 26.07 22.01
C TYR A 97 -4.00 25.33 21.60
N ILE A 98 -4.02 23.99 21.65
CA ILE A 98 -5.16 23.14 21.30
C ILE A 98 -5.15 21.90 22.22
N ASP A 99 -6.20 21.75 23.05
CA ASP A 99 -6.32 20.71 24.08
C ASP A 99 -6.49 19.27 23.52
N TYR A 100 -6.80 19.15 22.24
CA TYR A 100 -6.94 17.89 21.50
C TYR A 100 -6.72 18.17 20.02
N VAL A 101 -6.25 17.19 19.24
CA VAL A 101 -6.28 17.30 17.77
C VAL A 101 -7.76 17.21 17.37
N PRO A 102 -8.42 18.28 16.89
CA PRO A 102 -9.79 18.18 16.43
C PRO A 102 -9.81 17.21 15.26
N VAL A 103 -10.42 16.04 15.47
CA VAL A 103 -10.54 15.04 14.42
C VAL A 103 -11.67 15.45 13.49
N GLU A 104 -11.41 16.42 12.62
CA GLU A 104 -12.31 16.76 11.53
C GLU A 104 -12.22 15.67 10.45
N LEU A 105 -12.99 14.60 10.62
CA LEU A 105 -13.20 13.58 9.60
C LEU A 105 -14.01 14.15 8.44
N SER A 106 -13.35 14.87 7.55
CA SER A 106 -13.93 15.21 6.25
C SER A 106 -14.06 13.95 5.41
N VAL A 107 -15.30 13.55 5.11
CA VAL A 107 -15.60 12.44 4.20
C VAL A 107 -14.91 12.65 2.85
N ALA A 108 -14.83 13.90 2.39
CA ALA A 108 -14.13 14.25 1.15
C ALA A 108 -12.62 13.96 1.24
N ALA A 109 -11.96 14.37 2.33
CA ALA A 109 -10.54 14.10 2.54
C ALA A 109 -10.26 12.59 2.65
N PHE A 110 -11.11 11.85 3.36
CA PHE A 110 -11.01 10.39 3.48
C PHE A 110 -11.13 9.68 2.12
N LEU A 111 -12.09 10.10 1.28
CA LEU A 111 -12.25 9.56 -0.07
C LEU A 111 -11.06 9.92 -0.98
N MET A 112 -10.60 11.17 -0.95
CA MET A 112 -9.43 11.61 -1.72
C MET A 112 -8.17 10.82 -1.34
N LEU A 113 -7.95 10.58 -0.04
CA LEU A 113 -6.83 9.78 0.46
C LEU A 113 -6.92 8.34 -0.06
N ASN A 114 -8.09 7.70 0.06
CA ASN A 114 -8.28 6.33 -0.44
C ASN A 114 -8.05 6.22 -1.96
N ILE A 115 -8.56 7.18 -2.74
CA ILE A 115 -8.33 7.23 -4.19
C ILE A 115 -6.84 7.42 -4.48
N GLY A 116 -6.17 8.34 -3.79
CA GLY A 116 -4.74 8.60 -3.95
C GLY A 116 -3.89 7.36 -3.69
N VAL A 117 -4.15 6.64 -2.59
CA VAL A 117 -3.46 5.40 -2.25
C VAL A 117 -3.72 4.31 -3.30
N LEU A 118 -4.95 4.19 -3.79
CA LEU A 118 -5.29 3.21 -4.82
C LEU A 118 -4.54 3.49 -6.14
N ILE A 119 -4.43 4.76 -6.53
CA ILE A 119 -3.67 5.18 -7.71
C ILE A 119 -2.18 4.86 -7.54
N VAL A 120 -1.58 5.25 -6.41
CA VAL A 120 -0.14 5.00 -6.14
C VAL A 120 0.15 3.50 -6.15
N THR A 121 -0.63 2.72 -5.40
CA THR A 121 -0.44 1.26 -5.33
C THR A 121 -0.65 0.58 -6.68
N PHE A 122 -1.59 1.07 -7.51
CA PHE A 122 -1.78 0.58 -8.88
C PHE A 122 -0.54 0.82 -9.75
N PHE A 123 0.05 2.02 -9.71
CA PHE A 123 1.28 2.31 -10.46
C PHE A 123 2.46 1.46 -9.98
N VAL A 124 2.61 1.32 -8.67
CA VAL A 124 3.67 0.49 -8.09
C VAL A 124 3.53 -0.97 -8.54
N LEU A 125 2.30 -1.47 -8.66
CA LEU A 125 1.99 -2.84 -9.08
C LEU A 125 2.29 -3.09 -10.57
N MET A 126 2.30 -2.06 -11.41
CA MET A 126 2.70 -2.21 -12.81
C MET A 126 4.15 -2.69 -12.94
N ILE A 127 5.07 -2.22 -12.08
CA ILE A 127 6.49 -2.59 -12.11
C ILE A 127 6.69 -4.12 -12.08
N PRO A 128 6.26 -4.86 -11.04
CA PRO A 128 6.41 -6.31 -10.99
C PRO A 128 5.58 -7.04 -12.06
N ALA A 129 4.44 -6.48 -12.50
CA ALA A 129 3.63 -7.07 -13.56
C ALA A 129 4.37 -7.11 -14.93
N PHE A 130 5.26 -6.16 -15.20
CA PHE A 130 6.15 -6.19 -16.36
C PHE A 130 7.28 -7.20 -16.20
N THR A 131 7.78 -7.45 -14.99
CA THR A 131 8.82 -8.48 -14.77
C THR A 131 8.33 -9.88 -15.16
N ILE A 132 7.02 -10.19 -15.02
CA ILE A 132 6.42 -11.48 -15.38
C ILE A 132 6.58 -11.84 -16.87
N THR A 133 6.62 -10.85 -17.77
CA THR A 133 6.75 -11.11 -19.21
C THR A 133 8.13 -11.66 -19.57
N HIS A 134 9.15 -11.32 -18.79
CA HIS A 134 10.54 -11.73 -19.00
C HIS A 134 10.89 -13.08 -18.38
N ILE A 135 9.97 -13.70 -17.64
CA ILE A 135 10.17 -15.06 -17.08
C ILE A 135 10.11 -16.07 -18.23
N SER A 136 11.26 -16.65 -18.57
CA SER A 136 11.39 -17.69 -19.58
C SER A 136 11.04 -19.08 -19.03
N PRO A 137 10.21 -19.87 -19.74
CA PRO A 137 9.73 -21.17 -19.25
C PRO A 137 10.84 -22.20 -19.02
N SER A 138 11.96 -22.10 -19.75
CA SER A 138 13.11 -23.00 -19.63
C SER A 138 13.86 -22.86 -18.29
N LYS A 139 13.83 -21.69 -17.64
CA LYS A 139 14.40 -21.51 -16.29
C LYS A 139 13.46 -21.99 -15.20
N ALA A 140 12.14 -21.87 -15.39
CA ALA A 140 11.15 -22.28 -14.39
C ALA A 140 11.07 -23.80 -14.20
N LEU A 141 11.27 -24.59 -15.25
CA LEU A 141 11.23 -26.06 -15.20
C LEU A 141 12.56 -26.71 -14.77
N ARG A 142 13.67 -25.98 -14.78
CA ARG A 142 15.00 -26.52 -14.41
C ARG A 142 15.24 -26.59 -12.89
N TYR A 143 14.35 -26.00 -12.10
CA TYR A 143 14.45 -25.96 -10.63
C TYR A 143 13.22 -26.60 -9.94
N SER A 144 12.45 -27.43 -10.66
CA SER A 144 11.43 -28.29 -10.07
C SER A 144 11.98 -29.66 -9.72
#